data_AF-E0SRK2-F1
#
_entry.id   AF-E0SRK2-F1
#
_cell.length_a   1.000
_cell.length_b   1.000
_cell.length_c   1.000
_cell.angle_alpha   90.00
_cell.angle_beta   90.00
_cell.angle_gamma   90.00
#
_symmetry.space_group_name_H-M   'P 1'
#
loop_
_entity.id
_entity.type
_entity.pdbx_description
1 polymer ?
#
loop_
_entity_poly.entity_id
_entity_poly.type
_entity_poly.pdbx_seq_one_letter_code
_entity_poly.pdbx_strand_id
1 'polypeptide(L)'
;MQRNKYECLEPPCIHVVVDDTRKIYAVFFEDWEGNIYLVKASEIMKASETINRIKNSYREATDSEADKLAEEYLGAEPVEEE
;
A
#
# COMPACT_ATOMS: atom_id res chain seq x y z
N MET A 1 14.46 -24.89 4.34
CA MET A 1 14.08 -23.66 5.07
C MET A 1 12.59 -23.48 4.90
N GLN A 2 11.82 -23.61 5.99
CA GLN A 2 10.39 -23.30 5.97
C GLN A 2 10.25 -21.84 5.55
N ARG A 3 9.61 -21.59 4.41
CA ARG A 3 9.10 -20.26 4.10
C ARG A 3 7.97 -20.05 5.09
N ASN A 4 8.20 -19.27 6.15
CA ASN A 4 7.09 -18.76 6.95
C ASN A 4 6.14 -18.11 5.97
N LYS A 5 4.95 -18.71 5.81
CA LYS A 5 3.90 -18.19 4.96
C LYS A 5 3.43 -16.93 5.69
N TYR A 6 3.93 -15.77 5.25
CA TYR A 6 3.42 -14.50 5.74
C TYR A 6 1.97 -14.42 5.28
N GLU A 7 1.06 -14.27 6.23
CA GLU A 7 -0.37 -14.06 5.97
C GLU A 7 -0.69 -12.61 6.34
N CYS A 8 -1.29 -11.88 5.41
CA CYS A 8 -1.80 -10.54 5.66
C CYS A 8 -2.90 -10.64 6.72
N LEU A 9 -2.68 -10.05 7.91
CA LEU A 9 -3.64 -10.11 9.01
C LEU A 9 -4.73 -9.04 8.88
N GLU A 10 -4.38 -7.88 8.32
CA GLU A 10 -5.25 -6.73 8.12
C GLU A 10 -4.93 -6.13 6.74
N PRO A 11 -5.61 -6.57 5.66
CA PRO A 11 -5.50 -5.92 4.36
C PRO A 11 -5.93 -4.44 4.44
N PRO A 12 -5.46 -3.58 3.52
CA PRO A 12 -4.49 -3.88 2.48
C PRO A 12 -3.05 -4.01 3.00
N CYS A 13 -2.29 -4.97 2.46
CA CYS A 13 -0.90 -5.22 2.85
C CYS A 13 0.10 -4.83 1.76
N ILE A 14 1.28 -4.34 2.16
CA ILE A 14 2.44 -4.17 1.27
C ILE A 14 3.46 -5.29 1.55
N HIS A 15 3.75 -6.10 0.53
CA HIS A 15 4.67 -7.23 0.62
C HIS A 15 5.95 -6.95 -0.15
N VAL A 16 7.11 -7.16 0.48
CA VAL A 16 8.40 -7.15 -0.21
C VAL A 16 8.92 -8.57 -0.32
N VAL A 17 9.04 -9.06 -1.55
CA VAL A 17 9.54 -10.41 -1.85
C VAL A 17 10.95 -10.30 -2.41
N VAL A 18 11.88 -11.05 -1.83
CA VAL A 18 13.28 -11.11 -2.26
C VAL A 18 13.57 -12.49 -2.85
N ASP A 19 14.15 -12.51 -4.05
CA ASP A 19 14.75 -13.70 -4.64
C ASP A 19 16.27 -13.59 -4.55
N ASP A 20 16.83 -14.22 -3.51
CA ASP A 20 18.27 -14.22 -3.24
C ASP A 20 19.11 -14.88 -4.33
N THR A 21 18.52 -15.80 -5.10
CA THR A 21 19.22 -16.53 -6.16
C THR A 21 19.42 -15.61 -7.36
N ARG A 22 18.36 -14.89 -7.74
CA ARG A 22 18.37 -13.96 -8.87
C ARG A 22 18.86 -12.56 -8.49
N LYS A 23 19.03 -12.27 -7.18
CA LYS A 23 19.37 -10.95 -6.64
C LYS A 23 18.39 -9.86 -7.09
N ILE A 24 17.10 -10.19 -7.05
CA ILE A 24 16.01 -9.27 -7.37
C ILE A 24 15.03 -9.18 -6.21
N TYR A 25 14.26 -8.10 -6.17
CA TYR A 25 13.13 -7.96 -5.27
C TYR A 25 11.92 -7.41 -6.05
N ALA A 26 10.73 -7.64 -5.52
CA ALA A 26 9.48 -7.07 -6.01
C ALA A 26 8.63 -6.63 -4.82
N VAL A 27 7.82 -5.59 -5.02
CA VAL A 27 6.87 -5.11 -4.03
C VAL A 27 5.45 -5.33 -4.55
N PHE A 28 4.59 -5.85 -3.69
CA PHE A 28 3.21 -6.14 -4.03
C PHE A 28 2.25 -5.47 -3.04
N PHE A 29 1.08 -5.08 -3.53
CA PHE A 29 -0.07 -4.65 -2.75
C PHE A 29 -1.11 -5.77 -2.80
N GLU A 30 -1.56 -6.23 -1.64
CA GLU A 30 -2.65 -7.19 -1.48
C GLU A 30 -3.89 -6.45 -0.95
N ASP A 31 -5.01 -6.54 -1.65
CA ASP A 31 -6.28 -5.89 -1.25
C ASP A 31 -7.13 -6.79 -0.34
N TRP A 32 -8.31 -6.29 0.06
CA TRP A 32 -9.27 -7.00 0.91
C TRP A 32 -9.86 -8.26 0.27
N GLU A 33 -9.82 -8.38 -1.06
CA GLU A 33 -10.26 -9.57 -1.79
C GLU A 33 -9.12 -10.59 -2.00
N GLY A 34 -7.90 -10.27 -1.55
CA GLY A 34 -6.70 -11.08 -1.73
C GLY A 34 -6.08 -10.97 -3.12
N ASN A 35 -6.46 -9.96 -3.92
CA ASN A 35 -5.81 -9.70 -5.21
C ASN A 35 -4.42 -9.11 -4.98
N ILE A 36 -3.42 -9.61 -5.71
CA ILE A 36 -2.02 -9.20 -5.58
C ILE A 36 -1.59 -8.37 -6.79
N TYR A 37 -1.23 -7.11 -6.56
CA TYR A 37 -0.79 -6.17 -7.59
C TYR A 37 0.68 -5.83 -7.44
N LEU A 38 1.44 -5.87 -8.54
CA LEU A 38 2.84 -5.42 -8.56
C LEU A 38 2.90 -3.89 -8.43
N VAL A 39 3.61 -3.40 -7.41
CA VAL A 39 3.89 -1.98 -7.21
C VAL A 39 5.36 -1.71 -7.53
N LYS A 40 5.60 -0.72 -8.41
CA LYS A 40 6.97 -0.30 -8.71
C LYS A 40 7.58 0.39 -7.50
N ALA A 41 8.74 -0.10 -7.06
CA ALA A 41 9.48 0.47 -5.94
C ALA A 41 9.78 1.97 -6.12
N SER A 42 9.96 2.43 -7.36
CA SER A 42 10.17 3.86 -7.67
C SER A 42 8.99 4.74 -7.26
N GLU A 43 7.74 4.26 -7.41
CA GLU A 43 6.55 5.04 -7.02
C GLU A 43 6.40 5.07 -5.50
N ILE A 44 6.74 3.96 -4.82
CA ILE A 44 6.77 3.89 -3.35
C ILE A 44 7.80 4.88 -2.78
N MET A 45 9.00 4.95 -3.38
CA MET A 45 10.03 5.90 -2.94
C MET A 45 9.57 7.34 -3.10
N LYS A 46 8.95 7.70 -4.24
CA LYS A 46 8.38 9.05 -4.45
C LYS A 46 7.29 9.39 -3.43
N ALA A 47 6.40 8.44 -3.14
CA ALA A 47 5.37 8.62 -2.12
C ALA A 47 6.00 8.81 -0.72
N SER A 48 6.99 7.98 -0.36
CA SER A 48 7.71 8.08 0.92
C SER A 48 8.44 9.41 1.09
N GLU A 49 9.10 9.91 0.04
CA GLU A 49 9.73 11.24 0.05
C GLU A 49 8.70 12.34 0.29
N THR A 50 7.53 12.24 -0.35
CA THR A 50 6.44 13.21 -0.21
C THR A 50 5.91 13.21 1.22
N ILE A 51 5.60 12.04 1.77
CA ILE A 51 5.15 11.87 3.16
C ILE A 51 6.18 12.45 4.13
N ASN A 52 7.47 12.15 3.96
CA ASN A 52 8.52 12.66 4.84
C ASN A 52 8.64 14.19 4.85
N ARG A 53 8.31 14.86 3.74
CA ARG A 53 8.29 16.33 3.66
C ARG A 53 7.12 16.94 4.41
N ILE A 54 5.96 16.26 4.43
CA ILE A 54 4.72 16.83 4.94
C ILE A 54 4.34 16.34 6.35
N LYS A 55 4.80 15.17 6.80
CA LYS A 55 4.34 14.52 8.04
C LYS A 55 4.49 15.33 9.33
N ASN A 56 5.35 16.35 9.34
CA ASN A 56 5.52 17.23 10.51
C ASN A 56 4.50 18.39 10.55
N SER A 57 3.86 18.68 9.42
CA SER A 57 2.89 19.77 9.26
C SER A 57 1.47 19.27 8.98
N TYR A 58 1.34 17.99 8.62
CA TYR A 58 0.08 17.33 8.28
C TYR A 58 -0.03 16.05 9.09
N ARG A 59 -1.24 15.74 9.55
CA ARG A 59 -1.57 14.42 10.09
C ARG A 59 -2.05 13.51 8.97
N GLU A 60 -1.98 12.21 9.20
CA GLU A 60 -2.65 11.22 8.35
C GLU A 60 -4.18 11.40 8.45
N ALA A 61 -4.86 11.14 7.34
CA ALA A 61 -6.32 11.21 7.28
C ALA A 61 -6.94 10.04 8.08
N THR A 62 -8.08 10.28 8.73
CA THR A 62 -8.92 9.16 9.21
C THR A 62 -9.59 8.46 8.04
N ASP A 63 -10.09 7.24 8.21
CA ASP A 63 -10.80 6.50 7.15
C ASP A 63 -11.90 7.33 6.48
N SER A 64 -12.77 7.96 7.29
CA SER A 64 -13.85 8.83 6.79
C SER A 64 -13.38 10.09 6.03
N GLU A 65 -12.15 10.52 6.25
CA GLU A 65 -11.54 11.64 5.52
C GLU A 65 -10.82 11.14 4.27
N ALA A 66 -10.23 9.94 4.33
CA ALA A 66 -9.58 9.30 3.20
C ALA A 66 -10.57 9.09 2.05
N ASP A 67 -11.79 8.61 2.33
CA ASP A 67 -12.85 8.43 1.32
C ASP A 67 -13.21 9.76 0.65
N LYS A 68 -13.41 10.81 1.45
CA LYS A 68 -13.71 12.16 0.93
C LYS A 68 -12.57 12.72 0.09
N LEU A 69 -11.32 12.53 0.52
CA LEU A 69 -10.15 12.94 -0.25
C LEU A 69 -10.04 12.16 -1.56
N ALA A 70 -10.35 10.87 -1.56
CA ALA A 70 -10.34 10.04 -2.77
C ALA A 70 -11.45 10.47 -3.75
N GLU A 71 -12.66 10.73 -3.27
CA GLU A 71 -13.77 11.25 -4.08
C GLU A 71 -13.43 12.62 -4.68
N GLU A 72 -13.03 13.59 -3.85
CA GLU A 72 -12.81 14.97 -4.26
C GLU A 72 -11.60 15.13 -5.19
N TYR A 73 -10.48 14.43 -4.92
CA TYR A 73 -9.23 14.64 -5.63
C TYR A 73 -8.91 13.56 -6.68
N LEU A 74 -9.46 12.36 -6.53
CA LEU A 74 -9.24 11.25 -7.46
C LEU A 74 -10.49 10.87 -8.26
N GLY A 75 -11.67 11.40 -7.90
CA GLY A 75 -12.94 11.02 -8.51
C GLY A 75 -13.33 9.57 -8.20
N ALA A 76 -12.82 9.01 -7.10
CA ALA A 76 -13.11 7.65 -6.70
C ALA A 76 -14.46 7.58 -5.97
N GLU A 77 -15.30 6.62 -6.32
CA GLU A 77 -16.50 6.32 -5.54
C GLU A 77 -16.10 5.42 -4.35
N PRO A 78 -16.56 5.74 -3.12
CA PRO A 78 -16.31 4.89 -1.97
C PRO A 78 -16.99 3.51 -2.18
N VAL A 79 -16.30 2.46 -1.76
CA VAL A 79 -16.85 1.11 -1.78
C VAL A 79 -17.67 0.93 -0.50
N GLU A 80 -18.96 0.63 -0.62
CA GLU A 80 -19.79 0.32 0.55
C GLU A 80 -19.31 -0.98 1.20
N GLU A 81 -18.96 -0.93 2.50
CA GLU A 81 -18.71 -2.13 3.30
C GLU A 81 -20.06 -2.76 3.69
N GLU A 82 -20.34 -4.00 3.24
CA GLU A 82 -21.50 -4.80 3.68
C GLU A 82 -21.32 -5.45 5.06
#